data_AF-A0AAD7WPV4-F1
#
_entry.id   AF-A0AAD7WPV4-F1
#
_cell.length_a   1.000
_cell.length_b   1.000
_cell.length_c   1.000
_cell.angle_alpha   90.00
_cell.angle_beta   90.00
_cell.angle_gamma   90.00
#
_symmetry.space_group_name_H-M   'P 1'
#
loop_
_entity.id
_entity.type
_entity.pdbx_description
1 polymer ?
#
loop_
_entity_poly.entity_id
_entity_poly.type
_entity_poly.pdbx_seq_one_letter_code
_entity_poly.pdbx_strand_id
1 'polypeptide(L)'
;MLERLLEQRCPVTAVLSDHSYTGKNECNLDLTTAQWNMAEDISNVLKPMVTLTELLSEEDNASLSVTITMLANLKRGHLAIAEDDSPTTKSLKAKLVEKIYHRWQIKDRLFESSLYI
;
A
#
# COMPACT_ATOMS: atom_id res chain seq x y z
N MET A 1 -1.86 10.82 -0.01
CA MET A 1 -3.08 11.26 -0.76
C MET A 1 -4.29 10.44 -0.38
N LEU A 2 -4.24 9.10 -0.44
CA LEU A 2 -5.33 8.23 0.01
C LEU A 2 -5.72 8.46 1.48
N GLU A 3 -4.74 8.63 2.37
CA GLU A 3 -5.01 8.95 3.79
C GLU A 3 -5.81 10.24 3.96
N ARG A 4 -5.43 11.32 3.26
CA ARG A 4 -6.19 12.58 3.27
C ARG A 4 -7.61 12.40 2.71
N LEU A 5 -7.78 11.57 1.69
CA LEU A 5 -9.10 11.26 1.14
C LEU A 5 -9.98 10.52 2.16
N LEU A 6 -9.39 9.58 2.91
CA LEU A 6 -10.08 8.86 4.00
C LEU A 6 -10.42 9.78 5.17
N GLU A 7 -9.52 10.68 5.56
CA GLU A 7 -9.76 11.71 6.58
C GLU A 7 -10.89 12.66 6.19
N GLN A 8 -10.96 13.01 4.90
CA GLN A 8 -11.96 13.92 4.34
C GLN A 8 -13.20 13.19 3.81
N ARG A 9 -13.43 11.93 4.20
CA ARG A 9 -14.58 11.14 3.72
C ARG A 9 -15.92 11.86 3.90
N CYS A 10 -16.20 12.37 5.11
CA CYS A 10 -17.46 13.08 5.40
C CYS A 10 -17.65 14.36 4.56
N PRO A 11 -16.69 15.31 4.52
CA PRO A 11 -16.85 16.52 3.70
C PRO A 11 -16.90 16.22 2.20
N VAL A 12 -16.17 15.22 1.70
CA VAL A 12 -16.21 14.82 0.28
C VAL A 12 -17.60 14.28 -0.07
N THR A 13 -18.11 13.31 0.69
CA THR A 13 -19.46 12.76 0.50
C THR A 13 -20.55 13.84 0.63
N ALA A 14 -20.39 14.79 1.56
CA ALA A 14 -21.36 15.88 1.74
C ALA A 14 -21.42 16.81 0.51
N VAL A 15 -20.28 17.17 -0.07
CA VAL A 15 -20.22 18.00 -1.29
C VAL A 15 -20.75 17.24 -2.50
N LEU A 16 -20.38 15.98 -2.66
CA LEU A 16 -20.82 15.14 -3.79
C LEU A 16 -22.32 14.81 -3.72
N SER A 17 -22.90 14.79 -2.52
CA SER A 17 -24.35 14.61 -2.31
C SER A 17 -25.15 15.90 -2.53
N ASP A 18 -24.54 17.08 -2.41
CA ASP A 18 -25.23 18.35 -2.56
C ASP A 18 -25.49 18.69 -4.04
N HIS A 19 -26.77 18.72 -4.40
CA HIS A 19 -27.25 19.04 -5.76
C HIS A 19 -27.09 20.53 -6.12
N SER A 20 -26.69 21.37 -5.17
CA SER A 20 -26.35 22.78 -5.40
C SER A 20 -24.98 22.93 -6.04
N TYR A 21 -24.08 21.96 -5.81
CA TYR A 21 -22.69 21.95 -6.31
C TYR A 21 -22.46 20.87 -7.37
N THR A 22 -23.11 19.72 -7.24
CA THR A 22 -22.95 18.56 -8.13
C THR A 22 -24.10 18.54 -9.13
N GLY A 23 -23.80 18.59 -10.43
CA GLY A 23 -24.84 18.67 -11.47
C GLY A 23 -25.74 17.42 -11.46
N LYS A 24 -27.00 17.53 -11.91
CA LYS A 24 -27.96 16.39 -11.95
C LYS A 24 -27.48 15.13 -12.68
N ASN A 25 -26.45 15.24 -13.53
CA ASN A 25 -25.84 14.12 -14.26
C ASN A 25 -24.67 13.46 -13.52
N GLU A 26 -24.29 14.00 -12.36
CA GLU A 26 -23.10 13.65 -11.59
C GLU A 26 -23.42 12.95 -10.26
N CYS A 27 -24.70 12.61 -10.01
CA CYS A 27 -25.21 12.00 -8.77
C CYS A 27 -24.60 10.63 -8.41
N ASN A 28 -23.64 10.11 -9.19
CA ASN A 28 -22.94 8.85 -8.97
C ASN A 28 -21.42 9.01 -8.76
N LEU A 29 -20.93 10.22 -8.49
CA LEU A 29 -19.50 10.46 -8.22
C LEU A 29 -19.05 9.98 -6.83
N ASP A 30 -20.00 9.70 -5.93
CA ASP A 30 -19.65 9.28 -4.58
C ASP A 30 -19.14 7.84 -4.56
N LEU A 31 -18.13 7.60 -3.72
CA LEU A 31 -17.52 6.28 -3.59
C LEU A 31 -18.45 5.39 -2.76
N THR A 32 -18.73 4.21 -3.28
CA THR A 32 -19.46 3.16 -2.55
C THR A 32 -18.68 2.71 -1.32
N THR A 33 -19.37 2.17 -0.30
CA THR A 33 -18.72 1.63 0.91
C THR A 33 -17.63 0.61 0.57
N ALA A 34 -17.84 -0.22 -0.46
CA ALA A 34 -16.84 -1.19 -0.91
C ALA A 34 -15.57 -0.51 -1.46
N GLN A 35 -15.71 0.61 -2.18
CA GLN A 35 -14.58 1.39 -2.69
C GLN A 35 -13.83 2.14 -1.58
N TRP A 36 -14.54 2.62 -0.55
CA TRP A 36 -13.92 3.19 0.65
C TRP A 36 -13.09 2.18 1.42
N ASN A 37 -13.63 0.97 1.64
CA ASN A 37 -12.89 -0.11 2.30
C ASN A 37 -11.68 -0.53 1.46
N MET A 38 -11.81 -0.57 0.13
CA MET A 38 -10.69 -0.83 -0.77
C MET A 38 -9.60 0.26 -0.66
N ALA A 39 -9.97 1.53 -0.56
CA ALA A 39 -9.01 2.62 -0.39
C ALA A 39 -8.25 2.51 0.95
N GLU A 40 -8.95 2.11 2.01
CA GLU A 40 -8.36 1.84 3.33
C GLU A 40 -7.39 0.66 3.29
N ASP A 41 -7.80 -0.47 2.70
CA ASP A 41 -6.95 -1.65 2.50
C ASP A 41 -5.66 -1.31 1.73
N ILE A 42 -5.79 -0.57 0.63
CA ILE A 42 -4.64 -0.12 -0.17
C ILE A 42 -3.74 0.79 0.67
N SER A 43 -4.31 1.73 1.42
CA SER A 43 -3.53 2.63 2.27
C SER A 43 -2.73 1.86 3.32
N ASN A 44 -3.33 0.84 3.92
CA ASN A 44 -2.67 0.01 4.94
C ASN A 44 -1.52 -0.83 4.36
N VAL A 45 -1.66 -1.34 3.12
CA VAL A 45 -0.56 -2.04 2.43
C VAL A 45 0.59 -1.08 2.07
N LEU A 46 0.29 0.18 1.74
CA LEU A 46 1.30 1.15 1.32
C LEU A 46 2.05 1.81 2.49
N LYS A 47 1.47 1.91 3.68
CA LYS A 47 2.11 2.50 4.87
C LYS A 47 3.52 1.96 5.15
N PRO A 48 3.75 0.63 5.22
CA PRO A 48 5.09 0.08 5.40
C PRO A 48 6.10 0.47 4.31
N MET A 49 5.64 0.76 3.08
CA MET A 49 6.51 1.21 1.99
C MET A 49 6.98 2.65 2.19
N VAL A 50 6.16 3.50 2.82
CA VAL A 50 6.55 4.87 3.18
C VAL A 50 7.69 4.82 4.18
N THR A 51 7.56 4.05 5.26
CA THR A 51 8.61 3.86 6.26
C THR A 51 9.89 3.27 5.66
N LEU A 52 9.76 2.31 4.74
CA LEU A 52 10.90 1.79 3.99
C LEU A 52 11.59 2.90 3.18
N THR A 53 10.82 3.75 2.51
CA THR A 53 11.38 4.81 1.66
C THR A 53 12.07 5.88 2.50
N GLU A 54 11.49 6.25 3.65
CA GLU A 54 12.10 7.17 4.61
C GLU A 54 13.47 6.67 5.06
N LEU A 55 13.55 5.42 5.51
CA LEU A 55 14.80 4.81 5.94
C LEU A 55 15.83 4.71 4.79
N LEU A 56 15.40 4.31 3.60
CA LEU A 56 16.29 4.25 2.43
C LEU A 56 16.78 5.63 1.97
N SER A 57 16.11 6.69 2.41
CA SER A 57 16.49 8.07 2.13
C SER A 57 17.33 8.68 3.27
N GLU A 58 17.58 7.94 4.36
CA GLU A 58 18.49 8.37 5.42
C GLU A 58 19.94 8.30 4.93
N GLU A 59 20.65 9.42 5.00
CA GLU A 59 22.04 9.54 4.56
C GLU A 59 23.00 8.70 5.42
N ASP A 60 22.73 8.60 6.72
CA ASP A 60 23.64 7.98 7.69
C ASP A 60 23.46 6.45 7.87
N ASN A 61 22.27 5.91 7.55
CA ASN A 61 21.91 4.53 7.89
C ASN A 61 21.52 3.64 6.69
N ALA A 62 21.55 4.17 5.46
CA ALA A 62 21.19 3.42 4.25
C ALA A 62 22.31 2.44 3.82
N SER A 63 22.58 1.41 4.62
CA SER A 63 23.44 0.29 4.23
C SER A 63 22.67 -0.70 3.34
N LEU A 64 23.31 -1.17 2.28
CA LEU A 64 22.75 -2.20 1.38
C LEU A 64 22.25 -3.44 2.14
N SER A 65 22.91 -3.81 3.23
CA SER A 65 22.51 -4.93 4.09
C SER A 65 21.18 -4.67 4.81
N VAL A 66 20.96 -3.44 5.28
CA VAL A 66 19.73 -3.05 5.98
C VAL A 66 18.56 -3.07 5.00
N THR A 67 18.78 -2.54 3.80
CA THR A 67 17.80 -2.52 2.70
C THR A 67 17.31 -3.92 2.32
N ILE A 68 18.21 -4.88 2.14
CA ILE A 68 17.85 -6.25 1.77
C ILE A 68 17.08 -6.94 2.90
N THR A 69 17.53 -6.80 4.15
CA THR A 69 16.86 -7.37 5.33
C THR A 69 15.47 -6.78 5.54
N MET A 70 15.28 -5.48 5.32
CA MET A 70 13.96 -4.86 5.41
C MET A 70 13.02 -5.26 4.29
N LEU A 71 13.51 -5.39 3.05
CA LEU A 71 12.71 -5.96 1.97
C LEU A 71 12.25 -7.39 2.30
N ALA A 72 13.10 -8.17 2.98
CA ALA A 72 12.77 -9.52 3.43
C ALA A 72 11.68 -9.52 4.49
N ASN A 73 11.81 -8.63 5.47
CA ASN A 73 10.82 -8.44 6.54
C ASN A 73 9.50 -7.89 6.00
N LEU A 74 9.54 -6.97 5.05
CA LEU A 74 8.36 -6.43 4.37
C LEU A 74 7.62 -7.54 3.60
N LYS A 75 8.36 -8.42 2.90
CA LYS A 75 7.80 -9.60 2.23
C LYS A 75 7.11 -10.54 3.22
N ARG A 76 7.79 -10.88 4.32
CA ARG A 76 7.32 -11.89 5.30
C ARG A 76 6.17 -11.39 6.18
N GLY A 77 6.20 -10.12 6.58
CA GLY A 77 5.21 -9.56 7.51
C GLY A 77 4.04 -8.89 6.80
N HIS A 78 4.31 -7.92 5.93
CA HIS A 78 3.28 -7.01 5.41
C HIS A 78 2.73 -7.40 4.04
N LEU A 79 3.55 -8.03 3.20
CA LEU A 79 3.17 -8.50 1.85
C LEU A 79 2.81 -9.98 1.81
N ALA A 80 2.85 -10.67 2.95
CA ALA A 80 2.31 -12.03 3.06
C ALA A 80 0.80 -11.98 2.79
N ILE A 81 0.36 -12.86 1.89
CA ILE A 81 -1.04 -13.03 1.55
C ILE A 81 -1.70 -13.74 2.73
N ALA A 82 -2.58 -13.05 3.45
CA ALA A 82 -3.41 -13.65 4.48
C ALA A 82 -4.70 -14.19 3.84
N GLU A 83 -5.25 -15.29 4.39
CA GLU A 83 -6.51 -15.86 3.90
C GLU A 83 -7.67 -14.87 3.99
N ASP A 84 -7.67 -14.00 5.01
CA ASP A 84 -8.68 -12.98 5.27
C ASP A 84 -8.56 -11.72 4.39
N ASP A 85 -7.49 -11.58 3.60
CA ASP A 85 -7.31 -10.39 2.76
C ASP A 85 -8.35 -10.32 1.62
N SER A 86 -8.88 -9.11 1.38
CA SER A 86 -9.70 -8.80 0.20
C SER A 86 -8.98 -9.21 -1.10
N PRO A 87 -9.69 -9.71 -2.14
CA PRO A 87 -9.08 -10.14 -3.40
C PRO A 87 -8.22 -9.05 -4.06
N THR A 88 -8.61 -7.78 -3.89
CA THR A 88 -7.84 -6.63 -4.38
C THR A 88 -6.52 -6.46 -3.62
N THR A 89 -6.55 -6.64 -2.30
CA THR A 89 -5.36 -6.60 -1.43
C THR A 89 -4.40 -7.74 -1.76
N LYS A 90 -4.91 -8.95 -2.02
CA LYS A 90 -4.11 -10.10 -2.48
C LYS A 90 -3.41 -9.82 -3.81
N SER A 91 -4.15 -9.29 -4.80
CA SER A 91 -3.60 -8.91 -6.11
C SER A 91 -2.54 -7.80 -6.00
N LEU A 92 -2.80 -6.79 -5.16
CA LEU A 92 -1.87 -5.70 -4.91
C LEU A 92 -0.57 -6.21 -4.27
N LYS A 93 -0.66 -6.99 -3.19
CA LYS A 93 0.50 -7.60 -2.52
C LYS A 93 1.33 -8.42 -3.50
N ALA A 94 0.69 -9.28 -4.31
CA ALA A 94 1.38 -10.09 -5.32
C ALA A 94 2.12 -9.23 -6.36
N LYS A 95 1.48 -8.19 -6.90
CA LYS A 95 2.11 -7.27 -7.86
C LYS A 95 3.25 -6.47 -7.23
N LEU A 96 3.10 -6.04 -5.98
CA LEU A 96 4.15 -5.29 -5.28
C LEU A 96 5.39 -6.16 -5.06
N VAL A 97 5.19 -7.42 -4.66
CA VAL A 97 6.28 -8.40 -4.54
C VAL A 97 6.99 -8.56 -5.88
N GLU A 98 6.24 -8.82 -6.97
CA GLU A 98 6.79 -8.95 -8.32
C GLU A 98 7.60 -7.72 -8.75
N LYS A 99 7.07 -6.52 -8.52
CA LYS A 99 7.75 -5.26 -8.88
C LYS A 99 9.01 -5.01 -8.05
N ILE A 100 9.00 -5.35 -6.76
CA ILE A 100 10.19 -5.28 -5.90
C ILE A 100 11.27 -6.22 -6.43
N TYR A 101 10.91 -7.48 -6.73
CA TYR A 101 11.83 -8.46 -7.30
C TYR A 101 12.45 -7.98 -8.61
N HIS A 102 11.62 -7.49 -9.53
CA HIS A 102 12.09 -6.98 -10.81
C HIS A 102 13.00 -5.75 -10.65
N ARG A 103 12.65 -4.81 -9.77
CA ARG A 103 13.42 -3.56 -9.58
C ARG A 103 14.79 -3.82 -8.96
N TRP A 104 14.86 -4.71 -7.98
CA TRP A 104 16.09 -4.95 -7.21
C TRP A 104 16.90 -6.14 -7.73
N GLN A 105 16.41 -6.85 -8.76
CA GLN A 105 17.04 -8.06 -9.33
C GLN A 105 17.41 -9.11 -8.26
N ILE A 106 16.65 -9.15 -7.17
CA ILE A 106 16.95 -10.01 -6.04
C ILE A 106 16.65 -11.44 -6.47
N LYS A 107 17.70 -12.26 -6.68
CA LYS A 107 17.53 -13.70 -6.87
C LYS A 107 17.01 -14.31 -5.56
N ASP A 108 16.04 -15.22 -5.65
CA ASP A 108 15.32 -15.82 -4.50
C ASP A 108 16.22 -16.27 -3.34
N ARG A 109 17.47 -16.66 -3.64
CA ARG A 109 18.48 -17.10 -2.66
C ARG A 109 18.79 -16.08 -1.57
N LEU A 110 18.59 -14.78 -1.80
CA LEU A 110 18.84 -13.74 -0.78
C LEU A 110 17.75 -13.67 0.31
N PHE A 111 16.53 -14.14 0.01
CA PHE A 111 15.45 -14.20 1.00
C PHE A 111 15.43 -15.53 1.75
N GLU A 112 16.00 -16.59 1.18
CA GLU A 112 16.22 -17.88 1.87
C GLU A 112 17.42 -17.82 2.83
N SER A 113 18.46 -17.02 2.53
CA SER A 113 19.68 -16.94 3.35
C SER A 113 19.54 -16.12 4.63
N SER A 114 18.43 -15.40 4.83
CA SER A 114 18.07 -14.80 6.12
C SER A 114 17.65 -15.86 7.18
N LEU A 115 17.63 -17.15 6.85
CA LEU A 115 17.43 -18.25 7.82
C LEU A 115 18.61 -18.47 8.78
N TYR A 116 19.73 -17.77 8.62
CA TYR A 116 20.85 -17.84 9.54
C TYR A 116 21.42 -16.44 9.78
N ILE A 117 20.95 -15.78 10.84
CA ILE A 117 21.68 -15.00 11.85
C ILE A 117 20.65 -14.56 12.91
#